data_AF-A0A8T2Y9K4-F1
#
_entry.id   AF-A0A8T2Y9K4-F1
#
_cell.length_a   1.000
_cell.length_b   1.000
_cell.length_c   1.000
_cell.angle_alpha   90.00
_cell.angle_beta   90.00
_cell.angle_gamma   90.00
#
_symmetry.space_group_name_H-M   'P 1'
#
loop_
_entity.id
_entity.type
_entity.pdbx_description
1 polymer ?
#
loop_
_entity_poly.entity_id
_entity_poly.type
_entity_poly.pdbx_seq_one_letter_code
_entity_poly.pdbx_strand_id
1 'polypeptide(L)'
;MASTISPAAAAAALASIATPTTLVGQHQLYTRIRLATPADVPHIHKLIYQMAVFQNETHLFTATESSLATTLFNSPPFQSFTVFILEVSSNPFKNIHSPAFLPIERTVLVDHVAADPEAETFKSGVVNENDDDDDDVTVAGFVLFVPSYTTFAGKPGFHVEDLLVRECYRRKGFGKMLLSAVAEQAVKMGFKRVEWSVLEWNVNAIKFYEEMGAKVLTEWRVCRLTGDALEAYGDANY
;
A
#
# COMPACT_ATOMS: atom_id res chain seq x y z
N MET A 1 -1.83 -6.17 68.05
CA MET A 1 -2.54 -4.99 67.50
C MET A 1 -2.48 -5.07 65.99
N ALA A 2 -3.54 -5.57 65.35
CA ALA A 2 -3.69 -5.62 63.91
C ALA A 2 -4.49 -4.37 63.48
N SER A 3 -3.88 -3.50 62.68
CA SER A 3 -4.55 -2.34 62.10
C SER A 3 -4.96 -2.67 60.67
N THR A 4 -6.26 -2.80 60.47
CA THR A 4 -6.92 -3.06 59.19
C THR A 4 -6.95 -1.78 58.37
N ILE A 5 -6.29 -1.79 57.21
CA ILE A 5 -6.42 -0.74 56.20
C ILE A 5 -7.76 -0.95 55.48
N SER A 6 -8.59 0.09 55.43
CA SER A 6 -9.90 0.09 54.78
C SER A 6 -9.79 -0.08 53.25
N PRO A 7 -10.69 -0.85 52.59
CA PRO A 7 -10.63 -1.09 51.14
C PRO A 7 -10.89 0.16 50.26
N ALA A 8 -11.28 1.30 50.85
CA ALA A 8 -11.52 2.54 50.14
C ALA A 8 -10.23 3.33 49.78
N ALA A 9 -9.08 3.00 50.38
CA ALA A 9 -7.82 3.72 50.15
C ALA A 9 -6.93 3.08 49.05
N ALA A 10 -7.24 1.87 48.60
CA ALA A 10 -6.49 1.17 47.55
C ALA A 10 -6.97 1.50 46.12
N ALA A 11 -8.12 2.17 45.98
CA ALA A 11 -8.74 2.48 44.68
C ALA A 11 -8.31 3.84 44.08
N ALA A 12 -7.47 4.62 44.77
CA ALA A 12 -7.03 5.94 44.32
C ALA A 12 -5.59 6.01 43.79
N ALA A 13 -4.91 4.87 43.64
CA ALA A 13 -3.50 4.81 43.21
C ALA A 13 -3.26 4.22 41.81
N LEU A 14 -4.30 4.08 40.98
CA LEU A 14 -4.21 3.45 39.64
C LEU A 14 -4.77 4.31 38.49
N ALA A 15 -4.84 5.62 38.66
CA ALA A 15 -5.21 6.56 37.59
C ALA A 15 -4.11 7.60 37.38
N SER A 16 -2.95 7.16 36.90
CA SER A 16 -1.99 8.02 36.19
C SER A 16 -1.40 7.19 35.06
N ILE A 17 -2.24 6.87 34.08
CA ILE A 17 -1.74 6.60 32.75
C ILE A 17 -1.30 7.97 32.26
N ALA A 18 0.02 8.21 32.32
CA ALA A 18 0.62 9.35 31.68
C ALA A 18 0.10 9.40 30.24
N THR A 19 -0.64 10.46 29.92
CA THR A 19 -0.87 10.87 28.53
C THR A 19 0.50 10.87 27.84
N PRO A 20 0.64 10.26 26.65
CA PRO A 20 1.91 10.31 25.95
C PRO A 20 2.23 11.79 25.77
N THR A 21 3.32 12.21 26.40
CA THR A 21 3.85 13.56 26.26
C THR A 21 4.18 13.70 24.79
N THR A 22 3.34 14.40 24.04
CA THR A 22 3.58 14.72 22.64
C THR A 22 4.93 15.44 22.61
N LEU A 23 5.95 14.77 22.06
CA LEU A 23 7.26 15.38 21.85
C LEU A 23 7.02 16.63 21.01
N VAL A 24 7.37 17.79 21.57
CA VAL A 24 7.15 19.10 20.96
C VAL A 24 7.76 19.07 19.54
N GLY A 25 6.90 19.15 18.52
CA GLY A 25 7.30 19.16 17.11
C GLY A 25 6.89 17.92 16.28
N GLN A 26 6.40 16.83 16.89
CA GLN A 26 5.88 15.68 16.13
C GLN A 26 4.36 15.75 15.96
N HIS A 27 3.92 15.65 14.72
CA HIS A 27 2.51 15.65 14.33
C HIS A 27 2.03 14.21 14.16
N GLN A 28 0.78 13.95 14.58
CA GLN A 28 0.14 12.66 14.31
C GLN A 28 -0.41 12.67 12.90
N LEU A 29 -0.06 11.65 12.12
CA LEU A 29 -0.68 11.37 10.84
C LEU A 29 -1.36 10.00 10.94
N TYR A 30 -2.64 9.96 10.59
CA TYR A 30 -3.38 8.71 10.51
C TYR A 30 -3.18 8.14 9.11
N THR A 31 -2.89 6.84 9.04
CA THR A 31 -2.74 6.13 7.77
C THR A 31 -3.66 4.91 7.71
N ARG A 32 -4.22 4.64 6.53
CA ARG A 32 -5.12 3.51 6.26
C ARG A 32 -4.70 2.83 4.98
N ILE A 33 -4.53 1.51 5.03
CA ILE A 33 -4.44 0.66 3.84
C ILE A 33 -5.79 -0.03 3.67
N ARG A 34 -6.39 0.14 2.50
CA ARG A 34 -7.66 -0.52 2.13
C ARG A 34 -7.56 -1.13 0.73
N LEU A 35 -8.51 -2.01 0.40
CA LEU A 35 -8.72 -2.41 -0.98
C LEU A 35 -9.15 -1.19 -1.82
N ALA A 36 -8.60 -1.11 -3.03
CA ALA A 36 -9.11 -0.22 -4.05
C ALA A 36 -10.52 -0.64 -4.48
N THR A 37 -11.27 0.33 -4.97
CA THR A 37 -12.58 0.17 -5.61
C THR A 37 -12.51 0.78 -7.02
N PRO A 38 -13.53 0.56 -7.88
CA PRO A 38 -13.59 1.22 -9.17
C PRO A 38 -13.52 2.75 -9.10
N ALA A 39 -13.95 3.37 -7.98
CA ALA A 39 -13.84 4.81 -7.77
C ALA A 39 -12.38 5.31 -7.65
N ASP A 40 -11.43 4.42 -7.36
CA ASP A 40 -10.01 4.76 -7.25
C ASP A 40 -9.28 4.76 -8.61
N VAL A 41 -9.93 4.35 -9.71
CA VAL A 41 -9.32 4.27 -11.04
C VAL A 41 -8.61 5.57 -11.47
N PRO A 42 -9.21 6.77 -11.31
CA PRO A 42 -8.52 8.01 -11.67
C PRO A 42 -7.24 8.24 -10.84
N HIS A 43 -7.23 7.85 -9.57
CA HIS A 43 -6.05 7.95 -8.70
C HIS A 43 -4.99 6.94 -9.11
N ILE A 44 -5.37 5.68 -9.36
CA ILE A 44 -4.46 4.61 -9.79
C ILE A 44 -3.81 5.00 -11.12
N HIS A 45 -4.58 5.49 -12.10
CA HIS A 45 -4.06 5.94 -13.39
C HIS A 45 -2.99 7.02 -13.24
N LYS A 46 -3.28 8.07 -12.46
CA LYS A 46 -2.32 9.16 -12.18
C LYS A 46 -1.07 8.66 -11.45
N LEU A 47 -1.22 7.75 -10.49
CA LEU A 47 -0.08 7.17 -9.76
C LEU A 47 0.81 6.34 -10.69
N ILE A 48 0.24 5.50 -11.55
CA ILE A 48 1.03 4.75 -12.55
C ILE A 48 1.74 5.73 -13.49
N TYR A 49 1.09 6.82 -13.91
CA TYR A 49 1.75 7.86 -14.70
C TYR A 49 2.91 8.53 -13.96
N GLN A 50 2.73 8.93 -12.69
CA GLN A 50 3.80 9.49 -11.86
C GLN A 50 4.98 8.50 -11.71
N MET A 51 4.70 7.21 -11.61
CA MET A 51 5.72 6.17 -11.59
C MET A 51 6.45 6.05 -12.93
N ALA A 52 5.73 6.10 -14.06
CA ALA A 52 6.33 6.11 -15.39
C ALA A 52 7.24 7.33 -15.59
N VAL A 53 6.85 8.50 -15.10
CA VAL A 53 7.70 9.71 -15.06
C VAL A 53 8.97 9.45 -14.25
N PHE A 54 8.85 8.90 -13.03
CA PHE A 54 9.99 8.60 -12.17
C PHE A 54 10.96 7.59 -12.79
N GLN A 55 10.44 6.61 -13.54
CA GLN A 55 11.25 5.59 -14.20
C GLN A 55 11.78 6.02 -15.58
N ASN A 56 11.40 7.21 -16.08
CA ASN A 56 11.68 7.67 -17.44
C ASN A 56 11.07 6.76 -18.54
N GLU A 57 9.91 6.16 -18.25
CA GLU A 57 9.21 5.19 -19.09
C GLU A 57 7.86 5.74 -19.61
N THR A 58 7.67 7.06 -19.62
CA THR A 58 6.41 7.69 -20.07
C THR A 58 6.06 7.36 -21.53
N HIS A 59 7.06 7.07 -22.36
CA HIS A 59 6.88 6.64 -23.74
C HIS A 59 6.18 5.27 -23.88
N LEU A 60 6.16 4.45 -22.82
CA LEU A 60 5.42 3.19 -22.75
C LEU A 60 4.02 3.35 -22.14
N PHE A 61 3.71 4.51 -21.57
CA PHE A 61 2.45 4.71 -20.86
C PHE A 61 1.30 4.98 -21.83
N THR A 62 0.55 3.92 -22.14
CA THR A 62 -0.65 3.97 -22.99
C THR A 62 -1.93 3.64 -22.23
N ALA A 63 -1.83 3.36 -20.94
CA ALA A 63 -2.97 3.02 -20.10
C ALA A 63 -3.98 4.16 -20.05
N THR A 64 -5.26 3.82 -20.07
CA THR A 64 -6.38 4.75 -19.89
C THR A 64 -7.16 4.38 -18.63
N GLU A 65 -7.92 5.31 -18.06
CA GLU A 65 -8.83 4.99 -16.95
C GLU A 65 -9.79 3.86 -17.33
N SER A 66 -10.35 3.89 -18.55
CA SER A 66 -11.25 2.84 -19.02
C SER A 66 -10.59 1.46 -19.09
N SER A 67 -9.35 1.37 -19.61
CA SER A 67 -8.65 0.08 -19.67
C SER A 67 -8.34 -0.45 -18.27
N LEU A 68 -7.97 0.42 -17.33
CA LEU A 68 -7.72 0.01 -15.94
C LEU A 68 -9.01 -0.43 -15.24
N ALA A 69 -10.12 0.28 -15.42
CA ALA A 69 -11.41 -0.08 -14.84
C ALA A 69 -11.88 -1.47 -15.28
N THR A 70 -11.77 -1.78 -16.57
CA THR A 70 -12.19 -3.07 -17.13
C THR A 70 -11.27 -4.23 -16.70
N THR A 71 -9.98 -3.98 -16.46
CA THR A 71 -9.03 -5.04 -16.14
C THR A 71 -8.85 -5.28 -14.64
N LEU A 72 -8.72 -4.22 -13.84
CA LEU A 72 -8.34 -4.34 -12.43
C LEU A 72 -9.47 -4.84 -11.51
N PHE A 73 -10.73 -4.67 -11.93
CA PHE A 73 -11.91 -4.92 -11.07
C PHE A 73 -12.87 -5.98 -11.64
N ASN A 74 -12.41 -6.83 -12.57
CA ASN A 74 -13.25 -7.85 -13.20
C ASN A 74 -13.36 -9.17 -12.40
N SER A 75 -12.66 -9.29 -11.27
CA SER A 75 -12.57 -10.50 -10.45
C SER A 75 -12.49 -10.15 -8.97
N PRO A 76 -12.85 -11.08 -8.06
CA PRO A 76 -12.64 -10.88 -6.63
C PRO A 76 -11.17 -10.60 -6.28
N PRO A 77 -10.89 -9.79 -5.24
CA PRO A 77 -9.53 -9.52 -4.81
C PRO A 77 -8.81 -10.81 -4.39
N PHE A 78 -7.49 -10.81 -4.55
CA PHE A 78 -6.56 -11.91 -4.29
C PHE A 78 -6.70 -13.14 -5.21
N GLN A 79 -7.69 -13.16 -6.11
CA GLN A 79 -7.83 -14.19 -7.16
C GLN A 79 -7.35 -13.70 -8.53
N SER A 80 -7.14 -12.38 -8.67
CA SER A 80 -6.63 -11.70 -9.85
C SER A 80 -5.92 -10.41 -9.41
N PHE A 81 -5.81 -9.42 -10.29
CA PHE A 81 -5.37 -8.06 -9.97
C PHE A 81 -5.99 -7.57 -8.66
N THR A 82 -5.13 -7.12 -7.77
CA THR A 82 -5.50 -6.57 -6.47
C THR A 82 -4.71 -5.31 -6.25
N VAL A 83 -5.40 -4.24 -5.87
CA VAL A 83 -4.78 -2.97 -5.53
C VAL A 83 -5.09 -2.65 -4.08
N PHE A 84 -4.05 -2.33 -3.32
CA PHE A 84 -4.20 -1.63 -2.06
C PHE A 84 -3.92 -0.14 -2.25
N ILE A 85 -4.80 0.69 -1.69
CA ILE A 85 -4.64 2.14 -1.61
C ILE A 85 -4.10 2.48 -0.22
N LEU A 86 -3.10 3.35 -0.19
CA LEU A 86 -2.65 4.02 1.01
C LEU A 86 -3.31 5.39 1.11
N GLU A 87 -4.04 5.61 2.18
CA GLU A 87 -4.64 6.90 2.53
C GLU A 87 -3.95 7.50 3.75
N VAL A 88 -3.94 8.82 3.80
CA VAL A 88 -3.47 9.62 4.93
C VAL A 88 -4.53 10.65 5.30
N SER A 89 -4.62 10.97 6.59
CA SER A 89 -5.52 11.98 7.13
C SER A 89 -4.88 12.64 8.35
N SER A 90 -5.23 13.90 8.61
CA SER A 90 -4.86 14.60 9.84
C SER A 90 -5.75 14.19 11.01
N ASN A 91 -6.89 13.57 10.72
CA ASN A 91 -7.87 13.09 11.68
C ASN A 91 -7.95 11.56 11.70
N PRO A 92 -8.42 10.93 12.79
CA PRO A 92 -8.69 9.50 12.81
C PRO A 92 -9.69 9.09 11.73
N PHE A 93 -9.44 7.97 11.06
CA PHE A 93 -10.38 7.44 10.09
C PHE A 93 -11.68 6.98 10.76
N LYS A 94 -12.77 7.18 10.03
CA LYS A 94 -14.03 6.50 10.34
C LYS A 94 -13.97 5.06 9.79
N ASN A 95 -14.66 4.14 10.47
CA ASN A 95 -14.66 2.73 10.12
C ASN A 95 -15.25 2.50 8.71
N ILE A 96 -14.44 1.94 7.81
CA ILE A 96 -14.92 1.41 6.54
C ILE A 96 -15.09 -0.10 6.67
N HIS A 97 -16.28 -0.60 6.33
CA HIS A 97 -16.52 -2.03 6.27
C HIS A 97 -16.13 -2.58 4.90
N SER A 98 -15.14 -3.47 4.87
CA SER A 98 -14.81 -4.26 3.69
C SER A 98 -14.75 -5.74 4.06
N PRO A 99 -15.68 -6.58 3.59
CA PRO A 99 -15.75 -7.98 3.98
C PRO A 99 -14.58 -8.81 3.44
N ALA A 100 -13.94 -8.37 2.35
CA ALA A 100 -12.83 -9.10 1.71
C ALA A 100 -11.47 -8.80 2.36
N PHE A 101 -11.31 -7.65 3.02
CA PHE A 101 -10.06 -7.24 3.65
C PHE A 101 -10.36 -6.21 4.73
N LEU A 102 -9.98 -6.50 5.97
CA LEU A 102 -10.05 -5.51 7.04
C LEU A 102 -8.98 -4.43 6.81
N PRO A 103 -9.35 -3.13 6.71
CA PRO A 103 -8.38 -2.06 6.56
C PRO A 103 -7.31 -2.10 7.65
N ILE A 104 -6.07 -1.81 7.27
CA ILE A 104 -4.95 -1.71 8.21
C ILE A 104 -4.76 -0.24 8.53
N GLU A 105 -5.09 0.15 9.76
CA GLU A 105 -4.90 1.51 10.24
C GLU A 105 -3.70 1.61 11.19
N ARG A 106 -2.96 2.70 11.06
CA ARG A 106 -1.79 3.03 11.89
C ARG A 106 -1.75 4.54 12.12
N THR A 107 -1.42 4.95 13.34
CA THR A 107 -1.01 6.32 13.65
C THR A 107 0.52 6.39 13.58
N VAL A 108 1.04 7.34 12.81
CA VAL A 108 2.47 7.55 12.63
C VAL A 108 2.83 8.94 13.11
N LEU A 109 3.90 9.05 13.90
CA LEU A 109 4.47 10.33 14.29
C LEU A 109 5.39 10.81 13.16
N VAL A 110 5.11 12.00 12.65
CA VAL A 110 5.90 12.65 11.61
C VAL A 110 6.43 13.98 12.13
N ASP A 111 7.69 14.30 11.82
CA ASP A 111 8.28 15.57 12.26
C ASP A 111 7.57 16.77 11.59
N HIS A 112 7.06 16.58 10.37
CA HIS A 112 6.32 17.58 9.63
C HIS A 112 5.26 16.92 8.74
N VAL A 113 4.03 17.42 8.75
CA VAL A 113 3.00 17.06 7.77
C VAL A 113 3.39 17.73 6.46
N ALA A 114 3.99 16.95 5.54
CA ALA A 114 4.49 17.50 4.27
C ALA A 114 3.39 18.31 3.57
N ALA A 115 3.74 19.49 3.06
CA ALA A 115 2.85 20.22 2.17
C ALA A 115 2.59 19.31 0.95
N ASP A 116 1.33 19.01 0.70
CA ASP A 116 0.91 18.19 -0.42
C ASP A 116 0.31 19.11 -1.50
N PRO A 117 1.08 19.45 -2.56
CA PRO A 117 0.60 20.33 -3.62
C PRO A 117 -0.49 19.70 -4.49
N GLU A 118 -0.68 18.37 -4.43
CA GLU A 118 -1.69 17.66 -5.20
C GLU A 118 -2.77 17.05 -4.30
N ALA A 119 -2.91 17.51 -3.04
CA ALA A 119 -3.89 16.99 -2.09
C ALA A 119 -5.31 16.93 -2.68
N GLU A 120 -5.79 18.03 -3.25
CA GLU A 120 -7.09 18.10 -3.92
C GLU A 120 -7.22 17.14 -5.11
N THR A 121 -6.13 16.88 -5.83
CA THR A 121 -6.12 15.98 -6.99
C THR A 121 -6.20 14.51 -6.58
N PHE A 122 -5.73 14.20 -5.37
CA PHE A 122 -5.71 12.87 -4.77
C PHE A 122 -6.65 12.74 -3.57
N LYS A 123 -7.62 13.63 -3.44
CA LYS A 123 -8.64 13.55 -2.40
C LYS A 123 -9.41 12.25 -2.56
N SER A 124 -9.52 11.48 -1.48
CA SER A 124 -10.18 10.18 -1.54
C SER A 124 -11.66 10.36 -1.83
N GLY A 125 -12.16 9.60 -2.80
CA GLY A 125 -13.58 9.60 -3.17
C GLY A 125 -14.44 8.66 -2.32
N VAL A 126 -13.86 7.98 -1.32
CA VAL A 126 -14.60 7.05 -0.45
C VAL A 126 -15.31 7.84 0.65
N VAL A 127 -16.36 8.54 0.25
CA VAL A 127 -17.29 9.20 1.18
C VAL A 127 -18.29 8.16 1.71
N ASN A 128 -18.47 8.11 3.02
CA ASN A 128 -19.69 7.53 3.57
C ASN A 128 -20.84 8.45 3.16
N GLU A 129 -21.94 7.89 2.62
CA GLU A 129 -23.07 8.61 1.98
C GLU A 129 -23.75 9.70 2.84
N ASN A 130 -23.30 9.98 4.06
CA ASN A 130 -23.91 10.91 5.01
C ASN A 130 -22.93 11.84 5.77
N ASP A 131 -21.66 11.96 5.37
CA ASP A 131 -20.66 12.69 6.18
C ASP A 131 -19.79 13.66 5.36
N ASP A 132 -19.94 14.97 5.62
CA ASP A 132 -19.14 16.07 5.07
C ASP A 132 -17.71 16.15 5.66
N ASP A 133 -17.34 15.26 6.58
CA ASP A 133 -16.10 15.35 7.39
C ASP A 133 -14.91 14.52 6.88
N ASP A 134 -15.06 13.71 5.82
CA ASP A 134 -13.92 12.94 5.23
C ASP A 134 -13.06 13.79 4.27
N ASP A 135 -13.22 15.12 4.38
CA ASP A 135 -12.67 16.11 3.47
C ASP A 135 -11.14 16.22 3.49
N ASP A 136 -10.47 15.64 4.48
CA ASP A 136 -9.02 15.66 4.65
C ASP A 136 -8.30 14.38 4.22
N VAL A 137 -9.03 13.35 3.78
CA VAL A 137 -8.43 12.07 3.38
C VAL A 137 -7.82 12.18 1.99
N THR A 138 -6.52 11.89 1.91
CA THR A 138 -5.76 11.96 0.67
C THR A 138 -5.12 10.62 0.35
N VAL A 139 -5.17 10.20 -0.92
CA VAL A 139 -4.44 9.05 -1.44
C VAL A 139 -2.94 9.39 -1.51
N ALA A 140 -2.13 8.69 -0.73
CA ALA A 140 -0.69 8.89 -0.62
C ALA A 140 0.14 7.88 -1.44
N GLY A 141 -0.46 6.79 -1.91
CA GLY A 141 0.22 5.77 -2.70
C GLY A 141 -0.62 4.53 -2.94
N PHE A 142 -0.03 3.56 -3.61
CA PHE A 142 -0.69 2.29 -3.91
C PHE A 142 0.31 1.14 -4.08
N VAL A 143 -0.20 -0.09 -4.02
CA VAL A 143 0.51 -1.28 -4.49
C VAL A 143 -0.45 -2.14 -5.32
N LEU A 144 -0.03 -2.52 -6.52
CA LEU A 144 -0.74 -3.43 -7.43
C LEU A 144 -0.02 -4.79 -7.43
N PHE A 145 -0.77 -5.86 -7.22
CA PHE A 145 -0.21 -7.21 -7.18
C PHE A 145 -1.20 -8.25 -7.71
N VAL A 146 -0.67 -9.38 -8.15
CA VAL A 146 -1.40 -10.49 -8.76
C VAL A 146 -0.98 -11.82 -8.15
N PRO A 147 -1.82 -12.87 -8.19
CA PRO A 147 -1.41 -14.21 -7.83
C PRO A 147 -0.25 -14.71 -8.69
N SER A 148 0.70 -15.39 -8.06
CA SER A 148 1.78 -16.12 -8.73
C SER A 148 1.83 -17.56 -8.22
N TYR A 149 2.64 -18.41 -8.86
CA TYR A 149 2.80 -19.80 -8.45
C TYR A 149 4.26 -20.23 -8.54
N THR A 150 4.77 -20.85 -7.48
CA THR A 150 6.11 -21.46 -7.48
C THR A 150 5.98 -22.97 -7.62
N THR A 151 6.39 -23.47 -8.78
CA THR A 151 6.30 -24.90 -9.13
C THR A 151 7.15 -25.78 -8.22
N PHE A 152 8.33 -25.30 -7.80
CA PHE A 152 9.23 -26.07 -6.93
C PHE A 152 8.70 -26.22 -5.51
N ALA A 153 7.95 -25.24 -4.99
CA ALA A 153 7.30 -25.37 -3.68
C ALA A 153 5.86 -25.90 -3.77
N GLY A 154 5.29 -26.03 -4.98
CA GLY A 154 3.91 -26.45 -5.22
C GLY A 154 2.89 -25.54 -4.53
N LYS A 155 3.19 -24.24 -4.40
CA LYS A 155 2.38 -23.29 -3.62
C LYS A 155 2.19 -21.96 -4.35
N PRO A 156 1.01 -21.33 -4.19
CA PRO A 156 0.78 -19.97 -4.67
C PRO A 156 1.61 -18.93 -3.91
N GLY A 157 1.70 -17.75 -4.52
CA GLY A 157 2.37 -16.55 -4.06
C GLY A 157 1.69 -15.29 -4.58
N PHE A 158 2.29 -14.14 -4.33
CA PHE A 158 1.96 -12.90 -5.03
C PHE A 158 3.16 -12.39 -5.83
N HIS A 159 2.89 -11.79 -6.98
CA HIS A 159 3.80 -10.91 -7.69
C HIS A 159 3.32 -9.47 -7.48
N VAL A 160 4.18 -8.59 -6.96
CA VAL A 160 3.90 -7.16 -6.91
C VAL A 160 4.37 -6.56 -8.24
N GLU A 161 3.42 -6.02 -9.00
CA GLU A 161 3.65 -5.37 -10.29
C GLU A 161 4.16 -3.95 -10.04
N ASP A 162 3.38 -3.14 -9.31
CA ASP A 162 3.69 -1.74 -9.06
C ASP A 162 3.63 -1.41 -7.58
N LEU A 163 4.56 -0.56 -7.14
CA LEU A 163 4.57 0.04 -5.81
C LEU A 163 5.00 1.51 -5.92
N LEU A 164 4.12 2.43 -5.55
CA LEU A 164 4.43 3.85 -5.50
C LEU A 164 3.89 4.49 -4.23
N VAL A 165 4.76 5.25 -3.57
CA VAL A 165 4.38 6.27 -2.60
C VAL A 165 4.69 7.63 -3.20
N ARG A 166 3.72 8.54 -3.19
CA ARG A 166 3.84 9.92 -3.69
C ARG A 166 4.96 10.65 -2.95
N GLU A 167 5.64 11.55 -3.65
CA GLU A 167 6.94 12.10 -3.23
C GLU A 167 6.91 12.75 -1.83
N CYS A 168 5.89 13.56 -1.53
CA CYS A 168 5.70 14.24 -0.24
C CYS A 168 5.57 13.26 0.95
N TYR A 169 5.15 12.03 0.71
CA TYR A 169 4.96 10.98 1.72
C TYR A 169 6.10 9.96 1.80
N ARG A 170 7.15 10.10 0.97
CA ARG A 170 8.30 9.19 1.00
C ARG A 170 9.11 9.34 2.29
N ARG A 171 9.92 8.32 2.58
CA ARG A 171 10.81 8.21 3.76
C ARG A 171 10.10 8.23 5.13
N LYS A 172 8.78 8.00 5.16
CA LYS A 172 7.95 7.88 6.38
C LYS A 172 7.56 6.43 6.71
N GLY A 173 8.18 5.45 6.05
CA GLY A 173 7.89 4.01 6.25
C GLY A 173 6.69 3.47 5.47
N PHE A 174 6.01 4.29 4.66
CA PHE A 174 4.79 3.88 3.96
C PHE A 174 4.99 2.82 2.88
N GLY A 175 6.12 2.82 2.18
CA GLY A 175 6.45 1.72 1.25
C GLY A 175 6.58 0.37 1.98
N LYS A 176 7.17 0.38 3.18
CA LYS A 176 7.24 -0.80 4.06
C LYS A 176 5.84 -1.22 4.49
N MET A 177 4.98 -0.28 4.83
CA MET A 177 3.61 -0.55 5.26
C MET A 177 2.81 -1.24 4.15
N LEU A 178 2.89 -0.76 2.90
CA LEU A 178 2.23 -1.38 1.74
C LEU A 178 2.75 -2.80 1.47
N LEU A 179 4.07 -3.00 1.41
CA LEU A 179 4.64 -4.34 1.22
C LEU A 179 4.34 -5.29 2.38
N SER A 180 4.32 -4.78 3.61
CA SER A 180 3.95 -5.58 4.78
C SER A 180 2.49 -6.03 4.72
N ALA A 181 1.58 -5.18 4.22
CA ALA A 181 0.18 -5.56 4.02
C ALA A 181 0.04 -6.70 2.99
N VAL A 182 0.78 -6.65 1.88
CA VAL A 182 0.82 -7.73 0.88
C VAL A 182 1.39 -9.01 1.49
N ALA A 183 2.50 -8.92 2.22
CA ALA A 183 3.13 -10.07 2.86
C ALA A 183 2.23 -10.70 3.95
N GLU A 184 1.58 -9.88 4.77
CA GLU A 184 0.63 -10.33 5.78
C GLU A 184 -0.54 -11.07 5.14
N GLN A 185 -1.08 -10.54 4.03
CA GLN A 185 -2.14 -11.21 3.28
C GLN A 185 -1.66 -12.54 2.67
N ALA A 186 -0.46 -12.59 2.09
CA ALA A 186 0.13 -13.83 1.57
C ALA A 186 0.23 -14.90 2.67
N VAL A 187 0.72 -14.52 3.86
CA VAL A 187 0.83 -15.41 5.02
C VAL A 187 -0.55 -15.92 5.46
N LYS A 188 -1.57 -15.04 5.54
CA LYS A 188 -2.95 -15.42 5.88
C LYS A 188 -3.52 -16.46 4.90
N MET A 189 -3.15 -16.37 3.62
CA MET A 189 -3.58 -17.30 2.58
C MET A 189 -2.72 -18.58 2.49
N GLY A 190 -1.71 -18.73 3.36
CA GLY A 190 -0.79 -19.86 3.33
C GLY A 190 0.16 -19.87 2.12
N PHE A 191 0.33 -18.72 1.47
CA PHE A 191 1.20 -18.55 0.32
C PHE A 191 2.67 -18.58 0.77
N LYS A 192 3.57 -18.94 -0.15
CA LYS A 192 4.99 -19.15 0.18
C LYS A 192 5.92 -18.05 -0.26
N ARG A 193 5.45 -17.12 -1.09
CA ARG A 193 6.30 -16.11 -1.70
C ARG A 193 5.53 -14.84 -2.02
N VAL A 194 6.19 -13.71 -1.82
CA VAL A 194 5.89 -12.44 -2.48
C VAL A 194 7.16 -12.06 -3.25
N GLU A 195 7.03 -11.70 -4.53
CA GLU A 195 8.16 -11.34 -5.39
C GLU A 195 7.85 -10.13 -6.26
N TRP A 196 8.88 -9.40 -6.69
CA TRP A 196 8.77 -8.23 -7.56
C TRP A 196 10.11 -7.97 -8.25
N SER A 197 10.07 -7.10 -9.26
CA SER A 197 11.26 -6.61 -9.95
C SER A 197 11.67 -5.23 -9.44
N VAL A 198 12.97 -4.92 -9.55
CA VAL A 198 13.51 -3.59 -9.25
C VAL A 198 14.50 -3.19 -10.33
N LEU A 199 14.46 -1.94 -10.77
CA LEU A 199 15.41 -1.41 -11.75
C LEU A 199 16.80 -1.27 -11.13
N GLU A 200 17.83 -1.67 -11.87
CA GLU A 200 19.22 -1.73 -11.41
C GLU A 200 19.73 -0.40 -10.86
N TRP A 201 19.33 0.72 -11.48
CA TRP A 201 19.75 2.06 -11.07
C TRP A 201 19.14 2.49 -9.72
N ASN A 202 18.06 1.85 -9.26
CA ASN A 202 17.32 2.28 -8.08
C ASN A 202 17.92 1.71 -6.78
N VAL A 203 19.16 2.10 -6.50
CA VAL A 203 19.95 1.65 -5.34
C VAL A 203 19.21 1.88 -4.02
N ASN A 204 18.42 2.96 -3.92
CA ASN A 204 17.64 3.26 -2.72
C ASN A 204 16.54 2.22 -2.49
N ALA A 205 15.83 1.80 -3.55
CA ALA A 205 14.82 0.75 -3.44
C ALA A 205 15.46 -0.62 -3.15
N ILE A 206 16.58 -0.94 -3.81
CA ILE A 206 17.34 -2.18 -3.56
C ILE A 206 17.71 -2.30 -2.09
N LYS A 207 18.37 -1.26 -1.53
CA LYS A 207 18.76 -1.24 -0.12
C LYS A 207 17.56 -1.38 0.81
N PHE A 208 16.46 -0.68 0.50
CA PHE A 208 15.22 -0.78 1.26
C PHE A 208 14.66 -2.22 1.26
N TYR A 209 14.66 -2.91 0.12
CA TYR A 209 14.19 -4.29 0.01
C TYR A 209 15.10 -5.27 0.76
N GLU A 210 16.41 -5.09 0.70
CA GLU A 210 17.38 -5.91 1.45
C GLU A 210 17.23 -5.73 2.96
N GLU A 211 17.06 -4.49 3.44
CA GLU A 211 16.78 -4.19 4.86
C GLU A 211 15.46 -4.81 5.35
N MET A 212 14.50 -5.03 4.45
CA MET A 212 13.26 -5.76 4.75
C MET A 212 13.46 -7.28 4.81
N GLY A 213 14.61 -7.79 4.35
CA GLY A 213 14.93 -9.22 4.27
C GLY A 213 14.63 -9.86 2.91
N ALA A 214 14.31 -9.07 1.88
CA ALA A 214 14.19 -9.58 0.52
C ALA A 214 15.58 -9.97 -0.03
N LYS A 215 15.62 -11.00 -0.86
CA LYS A 215 16.83 -11.40 -1.59
C LYS A 215 16.74 -10.90 -3.02
N VAL A 216 17.72 -10.10 -3.46
CA VAL A 216 17.82 -9.66 -4.86
C VAL A 216 18.50 -10.76 -5.68
N LEU A 217 17.78 -11.33 -6.64
CA LEU A 217 18.24 -12.46 -7.45
C LEU A 217 18.97 -11.95 -8.71
N THR A 218 20.25 -11.59 -8.57
CA THR A 218 21.04 -10.96 -9.65
C THR A 218 21.39 -11.87 -10.83
N GLU A 219 21.26 -13.19 -10.68
CA GLU A 219 21.49 -14.16 -11.76
C GLU A 219 20.26 -14.36 -12.65
N TRP A 220 19.09 -13.92 -12.20
CA TRP A 220 17.85 -14.06 -12.93
C TRP A 220 17.67 -12.86 -13.88
N ARG A 221 17.09 -13.11 -15.05
CA ARG A 221 16.83 -12.09 -16.07
C ARG A 221 15.36 -12.13 -16.43
N VAL A 222 14.75 -10.95 -16.55
CA VAL A 222 13.41 -10.81 -17.11
C VAL A 222 13.52 -10.97 -18.62
N CYS A 223 12.89 -12.01 -19.16
CA CYS A 223 12.71 -12.16 -20.61
C CYS A 223 11.38 -11.52 -20.99
N ARG A 224 11.39 -10.68 -22.03
CA ARG A 224 10.19 -9.96 -22.49
C ARG A 224 10.03 -10.11 -24.00
N LEU A 225 8.83 -10.53 -24.41
CA LEU A 225 8.38 -10.59 -25.80
C LEU A 225 7.15 -9.71 -25.94
N THR A 226 7.22 -8.66 -26.75
CA THR A 226 6.18 -7.61 -26.86
C THR A 226 6.08 -7.08 -28.29
N GLY A 227 4.96 -6.45 -28.65
CA GLY A 227 4.73 -5.84 -29.96
C GLY A 227 4.79 -6.85 -31.10
N ASP A 228 5.28 -6.42 -32.27
CA ASP A 228 5.38 -7.24 -33.49
C ASP A 228 6.05 -8.60 -33.26
N ALA A 229 7.05 -8.66 -32.38
CA ALA A 229 7.75 -9.92 -32.07
C ALA A 229 6.85 -10.92 -31.32
N LEU A 230 5.95 -10.44 -30.46
CA LEU A 230 4.96 -11.27 -29.78
C LEU A 230 3.90 -11.77 -30.76
N GLU A 231 3.38 -10.88 -31.60
CA GLU A 231 2.38 -11.23 -32.63
C GLU A 231 2.95 -12.27 -33.60
N ALA A 232 4.14 -12.04 -34.13
CA ALA A 232 4.81 -12.96 -35.04
C ALA A 232 5.08 -14.34 -34.42
N TYR A 233 5.41 -14.40 -33.13
CA TYR A 233 5.62 -15.68 -32.45
C TYR A 233 4.30 -16.41 -32.15
N GLY A 234 3.21 -15.67 -31.92
CA GLY A 234 1.87 -16.23 -31.74
C GLY A 234 1.31 -16.87 -33.02
N ASP A 235 1.64 -16.29 -34.16
CA ASP A 235 1.22 -16.79 -35.49
C ASP A 235 2.13 -17.90 -36.04
N ALA A 236 3.27 -18.15 -35.40
CA ALA A 236 4.18 -19.20 -35.81
C ALA A 236 3.56 -20.59 -35.54
N ASN A 237 3.14 -21.27 -36.61
CA ASN A 237 2.74 -22.68 -36.56
C ASN A 237 3.97 -23.56 -36.31
N TYR A 238 4.19 -23.95 -35.04
CA TYR A 238 5.15 -24.99 -34.64
C TYR A 238 4.46 -26.36 -34.50
#